data_AF-A0A3L8AU88-F1
#
_entry.id   AF-A0A3L8AU88-F1
#
_cell.length_a   1.000
_cell.length_b   1.000
_cell.length_c   1.000
_cell.angle_alpha   90.00
_cell.angle_beta   90.00
_cell.angle_gamma   90.00
#
_symmetry.space_group_name_H-M   'P 1'
#
loop_
_entity.id
_entity.type
_entity.pdbx_description
1 polymer ?
#
loop_
_entity_poly.entity_id
_entity_poly.type
_entity_poly.pdbx_seq_one_letter_code
_entity_poly.pdbx_strand_id
1 'polypeptide(L)'
;MEFESGDRPVIVRRVKKVQHGHHGGAWKVAFADFATAMMAFFLVLWLMEAATIEEKAAISGYFSDPTAFTEGGSPYVIDLGGGLKDDQYSGDSNVETPDTKIQDKGIVLTEDTVQDLAAQIESRKFQDLKKTLETRIEQDPSLRKYKDQIIMDVTKDGLQIQIVDAKSRPMFDSGSDEIKPYMDDILNALAGTISSVPNGLSITGHTDAEAFTDRRDYSNWELSADRANAARRALQKNGVSEQQLAQVVGLSSSMLYDKDDPKNPINRRISILVMSERSEAKLKQQQSGKALPMGDEFPVLPDSGNDTAEPDVEEEFEAFERLRKTMTRKQRDDAARTQPPPPRDELF
;
A
#
# COMPACT_ATOMS: atom_id res chain seq x y z
N MET A 1 -46.13 69.50 -73.96
CA MET A 1 -45.09 68.53 -74.36
C MET A 1 -44.31 68.22 -73.11
N GLU A 2 -44.47 66.99 -72.63
CA GLU A 2 -43.98 66.45 -71.36
C GLU A 2 -42.45 66.52 -71.24
N PHE A 3 -41.97 66.70 -70.01
CA PHE A 3 -40.72 66.08 -69.58
C PHE A 3 -40.92 65.46 -68.20
N GLU A 4 -40.58 64.19 -68.15
CA GLU A 4 -40.81 63.21 -67.10
C GLU A 4 -40.06 63.47 -65.80
N SER A 5 -40.59 62.83 -64.76
CA SER A 5 -39.99 62.68 -63.44
C SER A 5 -38.87 61.62 -63.45
N GLY A 6 -37.86 61.82 -62.60
CA GLY A 6 -37.10 60.69 -62.02
C GLY A 6 -35.60 60.75 -62.22
N ASP A 7 -34.89 61.36 -61.27
CA ASP A 7 -33.97 60.61 -60.40
C ASP A 7 -33.25 61.60 -59.46
N ARG A 8 -33.55 61.52 -58.16
CA ARG A 8 -32.69 62.13 -57.13
C ARG A 8 -31.91 60.98 -56.49
N PRO A 9 -30.57 60.95 -56.55
CA PRO A 9 -29.81 59.83 -56.03
C PRO A 9 -29.99 59.72 -54.51
N VAL A 10 -30.42 58.53 -54.05
CA VAL A 10 -30.53 58.20 -52.63
C VAL A 10 -29.12 57.97 -52.08
N ILE A 11 -28.62 58.91 -51.28
CA ILE A 11 -27.34 58.76 -50.58
C ILE A 11 -27.57 57.92 -49.32
N VAL A 12 -27.27 56.62 -49.37
CA VAL A 12 -27.26 55.76 -48.19
C VAL A 12 -25.93 55.91 -47.46
N ARG A 13 -25.90 56.67 -46.37
CA ARG A 13 -24.74 56.77 -45.49
C ARG A 13 -24.64 55.52 -44.60
N ARG A 14 -23.92 54.49 -45.03
CA ARG A 14 -23.59 53.35 -44.16
C ARG A 14 -22.52 53.76 -43.15
N VAL A 15 -22.95 54.05 -41.92
CA VAL A 15 -22.02 54.17 -40.79
C VAL A 15 -21.60 52.77 -40.39
N LYS A 16 -20.38 52.36 -40.76
CA LYS A 16 -19.74 51.19 -40.14
C LYS A 16 -19.41 51.57 -38.69
N LYS A 17 -20.26 51.16 -37.74
CA LYS A 17 -19.86 51.11 -36.34
C LYS A 17 -18.82 49.99 -36.22
N VAL A 18 -17.55 50.35 -36.37
CA VAL A 18 -16.47 49.50 -35.91
C VAL A 18 -16.52 49.58 -34.39
N GLN A 19 -17.13 48.58 -33.75
CA GLN A 19 -16.87 48.37 -32.33
C GLN A 19 -15.37 48.08 -32.23
N HIS A 20 -14.64 48.96 -31.55
CA HIS A 20 -13.29 48.64 -31.11
C HIS A 20 -13.38 47.35 -30.29
N GLY A 21 -12.79 46.26 -30.82
CA GLY A 21 -12.64 45.03 -30.06
C GLY A 21 -11.97 45.37 -28.74
N HIS A 22 -12.57 44.91 -27.63
CA HIS A 22 -12.08 45.09 -26.27
C HIS A 22 -10.77 44.31 -26.04
N HIS A 23 -9.70 44.64 -26.76
CA HIS A 23 -8.41 43.95 -26.66
C HIS A 23 -7.46 44.57 -25.62
N GLY A 24 -7.93 45.53 -24.83
CA GLY A 24 -7.13 46.19 -23.78
C GLY A 24 -7.34 45.66 -22.36
N GLY A 25 -8.19 44.64 -22.16
CA GLY A 25 -8.59 44.15 -20.83
C GLY A 25 -7.86 42.88 -20.36
N ALA A 26 -7.37 42.04 -21.27
CA ALA A 26 -6.81 40.73 -20.93
C ALA A 26 -5.58 40.81 -20.01
N TRP A 27 -4.71 41.81 -20.22
CA TRP A 27 -3.55 42.02 -19.36
C TRP A 27 -3.93 42.46 -17.94
N LYS A 28 -5.06 43.16 -17.79
CA LYS A 28 -5.59 43.57 -16.48
C LYS A 28 -6.18 42.39 -15.73
N VAL A 29 -6.77 41.42 -16.44
CA VAL A 29 -7.25 40.17 -15.84
C VAL A 29 -6.07 39.33 -15.35
N ALA A 30 -5.00 39.20 -16.15
CA ALA A 30 -3.79 38.51 -15.73
C ALA A 30 -3.08 39.21 -14.55
N PHE A 31 -3.05 40.54 -14.55
CA PHE A 31 -2.52 41.32 -13.43
C PHE A 31 -3.38 41.20 -12.16
N ALA A 32 -4.70 41.20 -12.30
CA ALA A 32 -5.62 41.00 -11.18
C ALA A 32 -5.48 39.60 -10.58
N ASP A 33 -5.39 38.56 -11.43
CA ASP A 33 -5.20 37.18 -10.99
C ASP A 33 -3.86 36.99 -10.25
N PHE A 34 -2.78 37.57 -10.78
CA PHE A 34 -1.50 37.61 -10.10
C PHE A 34 -1.57 38.35 -8.75
N ALA A 35 -2.24 39.50 -8.69
CA ALA A 35 -2.42 40.25 -7.45
C ALA A 35 -3.25 39.48 -6.42
N THR A 36 -4.29 38.76 -6.84
CA THR A 36 -5.09 37.90 -5.95
C THR A 36 -4.32 36.67 -5.47
N ALA A 37 -3.49 36.07 -6.32
CA ALA A 37 -2.61 34.97 -5.93
C ALA A 37 -1.57 35.42 -4.89
N MET A 38 -0.95 36.60 -5.09
CA MET A 38 -0.04 37.18 -4.11
C MET A 38 -0.75 37.58 -2.81
N MET A 39 -1.96 38.13 -2.90
CA MET A 39 -2.77 38.46 -1.72
C MET A 39 -3.11 37.21 -0.92
N ALA A 40 -3.57 36.13 -1.58
CA ALA A 40 -3.86 34.86 -0.93
C ALA A 40 -2.60 34.26 -0.28
N PHE A 41 -1.46 34.30 -0.97
CA PHE A 41 -0.18 33.87 -0.41
C PHE A 41 0.22 34.69 0.83
N PHE A 42 0.03 36.00 0.79
CA PHE A 42 0.32 36.89 1.92
C PHE A 42 -0.62 36.65 3.10
N LEU A 43 -1.92 36.40 2.85
CA LEU A 43 -2.88 36.03 3.90
C LEU A 43 -2.51 34.71 4.55
N VAL A 44 -2.05 33.72 3.79
CA VAL A 44 -1.58 32.44 4.35
C VAL A 44 -0.34 32.66 5.21
N LEU A 45 0.66 33.41 4.73
CA LEU A 45 1.85 33.73 5.53
C LEU A 45 1.51 34.54 6.78
N TRP A 46 0.58 35.49 6.67
CA TRP A 46 0.12 36.30 7.79
C TRP A 46 -0.61 35.46 8.84
N LEU A 47 -1.48 34.53 8.41
CA LEU A 47 -2.13 33.57 9.30
C LEU A 47 -1.13 32.62 9.94
N MET A 48 -0.10 32.20 9.21
CA MET A 48 1.00 31.43 9.80
C MET A 48 1.77 32.25 10.83
N GLU A 49 2.02 33.54 10.64
CA GLU A 49 2.71 34.33 11.67
C GLU A 49 1.82 34.61 12.90
N ALA A 50 0.52 34.86 12.69
CA ALA A 50 -0.43 35.13 13.75
C ALA A 50 -0.84 33.89 14.55
N ALA A 51 -0.71 32.69 13.98
CA ALA A 51 -1.05 31.44 14.64
C ALA A 51 0.03 30.99 15.64
N THR A 52 -0.42 30.60 16.83
CA THR A 52 0.42 30.03 17.88
C THR A 52 0.97 28.66 17.46
N ILE A 53 2.04 28.20 18.11
CA ILE A 53 2.68 26.91 17.80
C ILE A 53 1.68 25.75 18.01
N GLU A 54 0.78 25.87 18.99
CA GLU A 54 -0.24 24.86 19.29
C GLU A 54 -1.31 24.79 18.19
N GLU A 55 -1.78 25.94 17.67
CA GLU A 55 -2.75 25.98 16.56
C GLU A 55 -2.16 25.44 15.25
N LYS A 56 -0.89 25.73 14.97
CA LYS A 56 -0.16 25.15 13.83
C LYS A 56 -0.06 23.64 13.93
N ALA A 57 0.19 23.12 15.13
CA ALA A 57 0.23 21.69 15.38
C ALA A 57 -1.15 21.04 15.17
N ALA A 58 -2.23 21.68 15.65
CA ALA A 58 -3.60 21.22 15.45
C ALA A 58 -4.00 21.19 13.96
N ILE A 59 -3.66 22.24 13.21
CA ILE A 59 -3.89 22.30 11.75
C ILE A 59 -3.07 21.21 11.03
N SER A 60 -1.81 20.99 11.41
CA SER A 60 -1.00 19.90 10.85
C SER A 60 -1.57 18.51 11.16
N GLY A 61 -2.19 18.35 12.33
CA GLY A 61 -2.89 17.15 12.74
C GLY A 61 -4.09 16.88 11.84
N TYR A 62 -4.91 17.90 11.54
CA TYR A 62 -6.06 17.78 10.63
C TYR A 62 -5.66 17.34 9.21
N PHE A 63 -4.51 17.80 8.69
CA PHE A 63 -4.01 17.36 7.37
C PHE A 63 -3.34 15.98 7.40
N SER A 64 -2.88 15.51 8.57
CA SER A 64 -2.23 14.21 8.73
C SER A 64 -3.22 13.10 9.08
N ASP A 65 -4.31 13.45 9.76
CA ASP A 65 -5.42 12.58 10.15
C ASP A 65 -6.75 13.37 10.13
N PRO A 66 -7.37 13.52 8.94
CA PRO A 66 -8.64 14.21 8.82
C PRO A 66 -9.81 13.42 9.44
N THR A 67 -9.64 12.10 9.63
CA THR A 67 -10.67 11.20 10.16
C THR A 67 -10.86 11.34 11.68
N ALA A 68 -9.79 11.58 12.43
CA ALA A 68 -9.86 11.81 13.88
C ALA A 68 -10.61 13.10 14.28
N PHE A 69 -10.74 14.07 13.35
CA PHE A 69 -11.42 15.34 13.60
C PHE A 69 -12.88 15.36 13.14
N THR A 70 -13.37 14.35 12.41
CA THR A 70 -14.78 14.29 11.98
C THR A 70 -15.72 13.65 13.00
N GLU A 71 -15.20 12.87 13.96
CA GLU A 71 -16.00 12.30 15.05
C GLU A 71 -16.08 13.28 16.24
N GLY A 72 -16.88 14.34 16.08
CA GLY A 72 -17.44 15.09 17.23
C GLY A 72 -16.83 16.46 17.58
N GLY A 73 -15.92 17.00 16.77
CA GLY A 73 -15.38 18.37 16.93
C GLY A 73 -16.05 19.39 16.00
N SER A 74 -16.09 20.66 16.39
CA SER A 74 -16.65 21.74 15.58
C SER A 74 -16.05 21.76 14.16
N PRO A 75 -16.84 22.07 13.10
CA PRO A 75 -16.36 22.13 11.71
C PRO A 75 -15.28 23.20 11.45
N TYR A 76 -14.98 24.02 12.45
CA TYR A 76 -14.05 25.13 12.38
C TYR A 76 -12.86 24.85 13.28
N VAL A 77 -11.67 24.79 12.67
CA VAL A 77 -10.37 24.61 13.35
C VAL A 77 -9.83 25.90 13.99
N ILE A 78 -10.50 27.05 13.81
CA ILE A 78 -10.12 28.32 14.42
C ILE A 78 -11.36 28.95 15.05
N ASP A 79 -11.41 28.99 16.39
CA ASP A 79 -12.35 29.81 17.15
C ASP A 79 -11.77 31.23 17.27
N LEU A 80 -12.09 32.09 16.30
CA LEU A 80 -11.70 33.52 16.31
C LEU A 80 -12.57 34.37 17.27
N GLY A 81 -13.17 33.80 18.32
CA GLY A 81 -13.70 34.56 19.46
C GLY A 81 -14.65 35.71 19.09
N GLY A 82 -15.45 35.52 18.04
CA GLY A 82 -16.23 36.58 17.41
C GLY A 82 -17.52 36.07 16.79
N GLY A 83 -18.32 35.35 17.57
CA GLY A 83 -19.69 34.98 17.21
C GLY A 83 -20.69 35.67 18.13
N LEU A 84 -21.51 36.56 17.56
CA LEU A 84 -22.73 37.02 18.22
C LEU A 84 -23.62 35.80 18.49
N LYS A 85 -23.72 35.41 19.75
CA LYS A 85 -24.87 34.65 20.22
C LYS A 85 -26.05 35.61 20.22
N ASP A 86 -26.96 35.43 19.27
CA ASP A 86 -28.31 35.93 19.44
C ASP A 86 -29.31 34.83 19.09
N ASP A 87 -29.92 34.32 20.15
CA ASP A 87 -30.82 33.19 20.18
C ASP A 87 -32.24 33.62 19.81
N GLN A 88 -32.47 34.88 19.45
CA GLN A 88 -33.81 35.41 19.17
C GLN A 88 -33.82 36.51 18.10
N TYR A 89 -33.89 36.12 16.82
CA TYR A 89 -34.51 37.02 15.84
C TYR A 89 -35.18 36.25 14.69
N SER A 90 -36.51 36.24 14.72
CA SER A 90 -37.35 36.10 13.54
C SER A 90 -37.27 37.41 12.78
N GLY A 91 -36.68 37.40 11.59
CA GLY A 91 -36.55 38.62 10.79
C GLY A 91 -36.06 38.32 9.39
N ASP A 92 -36.98 38.42 8.44
CA ASP A 92 -36.74 38.54 7.01
C ASP A 92 -35.74 39.69 6.74
N SER A 93 -34.57 39.36 6.21
CA SER A 93 -33.67 40.35 5.64
C SER A 93 -32.94 39.77 4.43
N ASN A 94 -33.38 40.24 3.26
CA ASN A 94 -32.65 40.23 2.00
C ASN A 94 -31.17 40.54 2.21
N VAL A 95 -30.34 39.51 2.14
CA VAL A 95 -28.93 39.66 1.81
C VAL A 95 -28.76 38.93 0.48
N GLU A 96 -28.60 39.72 -0.59
CA GLU A 96 -28.21 39.21 -1.90
C GLU A 96 -26.89 38.43 -1.73
N THR A 97 -26.98 37.12 -1.80
CA THR A 97 -25.81 36.24 -1.88
C THR A 97 -25.06 36.55 -3.17
N PRO A 98 -23.76 36.87 -3.15
CA PRO A 98 -22.94 36.78 -4.34
C PRO A 98 -23.03 35.33 -4.82
N ASP A 99 -23.46 35.17 -6.06
CA ASP A 99 -23.71 33.93 -6.79
C ASP A 99 -22.40 33.15 -7.03
N THR A 100 -21.67 32.87 -5.95
CA THR A 100 -20.49 32.03 -5.95
C THR A 100 -20.99 30.64 -5.61
N LYS A 101 -21.54 29.97 -6.63
CA LYS A 101 -21.58 28.51 -6.63
C LYS A 101 -20.14 28.05 -6.53
N ILE A 102 -19.64 27.88 -5.30
CA ILE A 102 -18.53 27.00 -5.04
C ILE A 102 -19.01 25.66 -5.59
N GLN A 103 -18.51 25.31 -6.78
CA GLN A 103 -18.61 23.94 -7.24
C GLN A 103 -17.84 23.16 -6.21
N ASP A 104 -18.58 22.61 -5.25
CA ASP A 104 -18.13 21.54 -4.39
C ASP A 104 -17.78 20.38 -5.31
N LYS A 105 -16.57 20.43 -5.89
CA LYS A 105 -15.90 19.26 -6.42
C LYS A 105 -15.51 18.46 -5.18
N GLY A 106 -16.52 17.88 -4.54
CA GLY A 106 -16.32 16.88 -3.51
C GLY A 106 -15.32 15.89 -4.07
N ILE A 107 -14.16 15.80 -3.44
CA ILE A 107 -13.20 14.76 -3.73
C ILE A 107 -13.95 13.48 -3.36
N VAL A 108 -14.41 12.74 -4.35
CA VAL A 108 -14.98 11.42 -4.14
C VAL A 108 -13.84 10.53 -3.68
N LEU A 109 -13.62 10.47 -2.37
CA LEU A 109 -12.74 9.50 -1.72
C LEU A 109 -13.40 8.13 -1.93
N THR A 110 -13.03 7.45 -3.02
CA THR A 110 -13.39 6.06 -3.20
C THR A 110 -12.59 5.22 -2.20
N GLU A 111 -13.16 4.10 -1.75
CA GLU A 111 -12.49 3.18 -0.83
C GLU A 111 -11.09 2.77 -1.36
N ASP A 112 -10.97 2.60 -2.68
CA ASP A 112 -9.70 2.33 -3.36
C ASP A 112 -8.67 3.46 -3.15
N THR A 113 -9.08 4.73 -3.25
CA THR A 113 -8.14 5.86 -3.05
C THR A 113 -7.64 5.96 -1.60
N VAL A 114 -8.47 5.60 -0.63
CA VAL A 114 -8.09 5.57 0.79
C VAL A 114 -7.10 4.43 1.04
N GLN A 115 -7.34 3.24 0.48
CA GLN A 115 -6.43 2.10 0.58
C GLN A 115 -5.07 2.37 -0.07
N ASP A 116 -5.06 3.01 -1.25
CA ASP A 116 -3.83 3.37 -1.95
C ASP A 116 -3.02 4.42 -1.18
N LEU A 117 -3.68 5.40 -0.57
CA LEU A 117 -3.02 6.40 0.26
C LEU A 117 -2.44 5.78 1.54
N ALA A 118 -3.19 4.91 2.21
CA ALA A 118 -2.73 4.18 3.38
C ALA A 118 -1.49 3.32 3.06
N ALA A 119 -1.50 2.59 1.94
CA ALA A 119 -0.36 1.80 1.48
C ALA A 119 0.88 2.66 1.18
N GLN A 120 0.71 3.89 0.65
CA GLN A 120 1.82 4.82 0.42
C GLN A 120 2.41 5.35 1.73
N ILE A 121 1.55 5.71 2.69
CA ILE A 121 1.98 6.17 4.02
C ILE A 121 2.77 5.06 4.72
N GLU A 122 2.24 3.84 4.69
CA GLU A 122 2.87 2.68 5.31
C GLU A 122 4.22 2.33 4.66
N SER A 123 4.27 2.33 3.32
CA SER A 123 5.54 2.17 2.58
C SER A 123 6.58 3.19 3.02
N ARG A 124 6.20 4.46 3.22
CA ARG A 124 7.11 5.49 3.76
C ARG A 124 7.60 5.14 5.18
N LYS A 125 6.69 4.72 6.07
CA LYS A 125 7.07 4.26 7.43
C LYS A 125 8.09 3.11 7.37
N PHE A 126 7.91 2.15 6.46
CA PHE A 126 8.86 1.05 6.27
C PHE A 126 10.20 1.51 5.69
N GLN A 127 10.23 2.52 4.81
CA GLN A 127 11.48 3.11 4.34
C GLN A 127 12.23 3.81 5.48
N ASP A 128 11.52 4.54 6.34
CA ASP A 128 12.12 5.19 7.51
C ASP A 128 12.65 4.16 8.52
N LEU A 129 11.90 3.09 8.76
CA LEU A 129 12.35 1.96 9.58
C LEU A 129 13.59 1.29 8.99
N LYS A 130 13.60 1.00 7.68
CA LYS A 130 14.76 0.46 6.96
C LYS A 130 15.99 1.35 7.14
N LYS A 131 15.85 2.66 6.89
CA LYS A 131 16.94 3.63 7.04
C LYS A 131 17.48 3.69 8.48
N THR A 132 16.59 3.57 9.46
CA THR A 132 16.95 3.55 10.89
C THR A 132 17.77 2.29 11.22
N LEU A 133 17.34 1.13 10.72
CA LEU A 133 18.08 -0.13 10.84
C LEU A 133 19.44 -0.07 10.16
N GLU A 134 19.51 0.42 8.92
CA GLU A 134 20.77 0.60 8.18
C GLU A 134 21.74 1.52 8.93
N THR A 135 21.24 2.63 9.47
CA THR A 135 22.05 3.57 10.26
C THR A 135 22.60 2.91 11.51
N ARG A 136 21.78 2.11 12.21
CA ARG A 136 22.19 1.39 13.42
C ARG A 136 23.25 0.32 13.11
N ILE A 137 23.08 -0.44 12.03
CA ILE A 137 24.05 -1.45 11.56
C ILE A 137 25.38 -0.78 11.19
N GLU A 138 25.33 0.39 10.55
CA GLU A 138 26.55 1.13 10.20
C GLU A 138 27.23 1.71 11.43
N GLN A 139 26.49 2.23 12.42
CA GLN A 139 27.07 2.84 13.61
C GLN A 139 27.70 1.81 14.56
N ASP A 140 27.16 0.60 14.64
CA ASP A 140 27.66 -0.46 15.50
C ASP A 140 28.85 -1.22 14.86
N PRO A 141 30.07 -1.11 15.40
CA PRO A 141 31.24 -1.82 14.84
C PRO A 141 31.08 -3.34 14.85
N SER A 142 30.29 -3.89 15.79
CA SER A 142 30.03 -5.32 15.89
C SER A 142 29.13 -5.83 14.76
N LEU A 143 28.24 -4.97 14.24
CA LEU A 143 27.28 -5.34 13.19
C LEU A 143 27.80 -4.99 11.79
N ARG A 144 28.61 -3.94 11.65
CA ARG A 144 29.10 -3.44 10.36
C ARG A 144 29.79 -4.53 9.52
N LYS A 145 30.52 -5.45 10.16
CA LYS A 145 31.17 -6.60 9.50
C LYS A 145 30.19 -7.63 8.91
N TYR A 146 28.91 -7.57 9.29
CA TYR A 146 27.84 -8.45 8.84
C TYR A 146 26.82 -7.75 7.94
N LYS A 147 27.06 -6.49 7.57
CA LYS A 147 26.17 -5.70 6.69
C LYS A 147 25.82 -6.44 5.40
N ASP A 148 26.79 -7.09 4.78
CA ASP A 148 26.59 -7.84 3.52
C ASP A 148 25.72 -9.10 3.69
N GLN A 149 25.50 -9.55 4.93
CA GLN A 149 24.63 -10.69 5.25
C GLN A 149 23.21 -10.24 5.62
N ILE A 150 22.94 -8.94 5.73
CA ILE A 150 21.64 -8.39 6.10
C ILE A 150 21.08 -7.64 4.89
N ILE A 151 20.09 -8.25 4.24
CA ILE A 151 19.42 -7.70 3.07
C ILE A 151 18.05 -7.17 3.51
N MET A 152 17.72 -5.94 3.16
CA MET A 152 16.48 -5.28 3.59
C MET A 152 15.74 -4.67 2.41
N ASP A 153 14.50 -5.09 2.19
CA ASP A 153 13.67 -4.66 1.08
C ASP A 153 12.27 -4.29 1.55
N VAL A 154 11.77 -3.15 1.09
CA VAL A 154 10.37 -2.76 1.31
C VAL A 154 9.53 -3.36 0.20
N THR A 155 8.58 -4.20 0.59
CA THR A 155 7.66 -4.92 -0.29
C THR A 155 6.23 -4.47 -0.04
N LYS A 156 5.28 -4.95 -0.86
CA LYS A 156 3.85 -4.72 -0.62
C LYS A 156 3.34 -5.37 0.67
N ASP A 157 4.02 -6.43 1.11
CA ASP A 157 3.64 -7.17 2.30
C ASP A 157 4.30 -6.60 3.58
N GLY A 158 5.20 -5.62 3.43
CA GLY A 158 5.87 -4.90 4.51
C GLY A 158 7.39 -4.79 4.34
N LEU A 159 8.11 -4.53 5.43
CA LEU A 159 9.57 -4.50 5.43
C LEU A 159 10.13 -5.92 5.62
N GLN A 160 10.75 -6.46 4.57
CA GLN A 160 11.42 -7.75 4.60
C GLN A 160 12.89 -7.58 4.97
N ILE A 161 13.30 -8.26 6.03
CA ILE A 161 14.69 -8.33 6.52
C ILE A 161 15.15 -9.76 6.35
N GLN A 162 16.21 -10.00 5.57
CA GLN A 162 16.78 -11.32 5.34
C GLN A 162 18.19 -11.37 5.88
N ILE A 163 18.47 -12.36 6.71
CA ILE A 163 19.82 -12.63 7.21
C ILE A 163 20.29 -13.92 6.55
N VAL A 164 21.36 -13.83 5.77
CA VAL A 164 21.86 -14.93 4.91
C VAL A 164 23.17 -15.50 5.43
N ASP A 165 23.35 -16.80 5.26
CA ASP A 165 24.62 -17.47 5.51
C ASP A 165 25.67 -17.08 4.45
N ALA A 166 26.92 -17.00 4.88
CA ALA A 166 28.06 -16.93 3.98
C ALA A 166 28.99 -18.14 4.19
N LYS A 167 29.72 -18.57 3.15
CA LYS A 167 30.62 -19.75 3.18
C LYS A 167 31.60 -19.76 4.38
N SER A 168 32.04 -18.60 4.85
CA SER A 168 32.96 -18.45 5.99
C SER A 168 32.30 -17.97 7.29
N ARG A 169 30.98 -17.72 7.29
CA ARG A 169 30.21 -17.17 8.42
C ARG A 169 28.79 -17.75 8.43
N PRO A 170 28.60 -19.00 8.91
CA PRO A 170 27.28 -19.62 9.05
C PRO A 170 26.57 -19.12 10.31
N MET A 171 25.28 -18.80 10.25
CA MET A 171 24.50 -18.21 11.36
C MET A 171 24.12 -19.24 12.43
N PHE A 172 24.12 -20.50 12.02
CA PHE A 172 23.82 -21.65 12.86
C PHE A 172 24.99 -22.61 12.85
N ASP A 173 25.07 -23.45 13.88
CA ASP A 173 25.94 -24.62 13.80
C ASP A 173 25.50 -25.57 12.67
N SER A 174 26.48 -26.25 12.09
CA SER A 174 26.21 -27.22 11.02
C SER A 174 25.30 -28.30 11.57
N GLY A 175 24.20 -28.58 10.88
CA GLY A 175 23.28 -29.59 11.38
C GLY A 175 22.44 -29.15 12.60
N SER A 176 22.37 -27.86 12.94
CA SER A 176 21.75 -27.39 14.20
C SER A 176 20.86 -26.15 14.02
N ASP A 177 19.96 -25.93 14.98
CA ASP A 177 19.18 -24.70 15.20
C ASP A 177 19.83 -23.76 16.24
N GLU A 178 20.99 -24.14 16.79
CA GLU A 178 21.77 -23.31 17.70
C GLU A 178 22.35 -22.09 16.97
N ILE A 179 21.93 -20.91 17.44
CA ILE A 179 22.34 -19.62 16.91
C ILE A 179 23.77 -19.29 17.34
N LYS A 180 24.60 -18.84 16.38
CA LYS A 180 25.95 -18.33 16.67
C LYS A 180 25.89 -16.99 17.40
N PRO A 181 26.90 -16.65 18.24
CA PRO A 181 26.90 -15.40 19.01
C PRO A 181 26.63 -14.14 18.18
N TYR A 182 27.22 -14.05 16.99
CA TYR A 182 27.04 -12.89 16.14
C TYR A 182 25.63 -12.76 15.54
N MET A 183 24.91 -13.87 15.36
CA MET A 183 23.52 -13.85 14.90
C MET A 183 22.60 -13.41 16.06
N ASP A 184 22.94 -13.77 17.31
CA ASP A 184 22.27 -13.20 18.49
C ASP A 184 22.50 -11.68 18.57
N ASP A 185 23.72 -11.20 18.30
CA ASP A 185 24.03 -9.76 18.24
C ASP A 185 23.20 -9.03 17.17
N ILE A 186 23.09 -9.61 15.97
CA ILE A 186 22.25 -9.07 14.89
C ILE A 186 20.79 -9.00 15.33
N LEU A 187 20.23 -10.12 15.81
CA LEU A 187 18.82 -10.18 16.22
C LEU A 187 18.52 -9.24 17.39
N ASN A 188 19.45 -9.07 18.33
CA ASN A 188 19.33 -8.11 19.43
C ASN A 188 19.24 -6.66 18.90
N ALA A 189 20.13 -6.29 17.99
CA ALA A 189 20.14 -4.94 17.41
C ALA A 189 18.88 -4.64 16.58
N LEU A 190 18.37 -5.65 15.86
CA LEU A 190 17.12 -5.56 15.12
C LEU A 190 15.92 -5.46 16.07
N ALA A 191 15.86 -6.31 17.10
CA ALA A 191 14.75 -6.38 18.04
C ALA A 191 14.45 -5.04 18.70
N GLY A 192 15.47 -4.30 19.13
CA GLY A 192 15.27 -3.00 19.77
C GLY A 192 14.67 -1.92 18.88
N THR A 193 14.80 -2.03 17.55
CA THR A 193 14.17 -1.11 16.60
C THR A 193 12.80 -1.64 16.17
N ILE A 194 12.67 -2.94 15.94
CA ILE A 194 11.41 -3.59 15.55
C ILE A 194 10.36 -3.50 16.66
N SER A 195 10.76 -3.59 17.93
CA SER A 195 9.84 -3.48 19.07
C SER A 195 9.16 -2.12 19.19
N SER A 196 9.68 -1.08 18.53
CA SER A 196 9.11 0.26 18.54
C SER A 196 7.89 0.44 17.64
N VAL A 197 7.65 -0.48 16.69
CA VAL A 197 6.52 -0.41 15.75
C VAL A 197 5.44 -1.43 16.14
N PRO A 198 4.14 -1.13 15.98
CA PRO A 198 3.06 -2.02 16.40
C PRO A 198 2.84 -3.22 15.45
N ASN A 199 3.52 -3.24 14.30
CA ASN A 199 3.34 -4.23 13.25
C ASN A 199 3.69 -5.65 13.71
N GLY A 200 2.90 -6.61 13.24
CA GLY A 200 3.11 -8.05 13.39
C GLY A 200 4.32 -8.54 12.60
N LEU A 201 4.89 -9.65 13.06
CA LEU A 201 6.11 -10.24 12.54
C LEU A 201 5.83 -11.66 12.04
N SER A 202 6.23 -11.92 10.81
CA SER A 202 6.31 -13.27 10.25
C SER A 202 7.77 -13.69 10.14
N ILE A 203 8.14 -14.78 10.81
CA ILE A 203 9.52 -15.28 10.81
C ILE A 203 9.57 -16.58 10.01
N THR A 204 10.39 -16.59 8.96
CA THR A 204 10.48 -17.70 8.02
C THR A 204 11.90 -18.22 7.95
N GLY A 205 12.06 -19.53 8.13
CA GLY A 205 13.32 -20.22 7.96
C GLY A 205 13.43 -20.88 6.59
N HIS A 206 14.61 -20.77 6.00
CA HIS A 206 14.96 -21.41 4.73
C HIS A 206 16.27 -22.18 4.87
N THR A 207 16.37 -23.29 4.16
CA THR A 207 17.60 -24.09 4.03
C THR A 207 18.02 -24.17 2.56
N ASP A 208 19.24 -24.63 2.33
CA ASP A 208 19.68 -25.09 1.02
C ASP A 208 19.14 -26.49 0.72
N ALA A 209 19.42 -26.97 -0.50
CA ALA A 209 19.06 -28.29 -0.96
C ALA A 209 20.05 -29.40 -0.53
N GLU A 210 21.02 -29.08 0.34
CA GLU A 210 21.94 -30.08 0.88
C GLU A 210 21.20 -30.96 1.90
N ALA A 211 21.42 -32.28 1.83
CA ALA A 211 20.80 -33.21 2.76
C ALA A 211 21.38 -32.98 4.16
N PHE A 212 20.50 -32.65 5.10
CA PHE A 212 20.88 -32.26 6.46
C PHE A 212 21.46 -33.40 7.30
N THR A 213 20.90 -34.60 7.19
CA THR A 213 21.26 -35.73 8.04
C THR A 213 20.80 -37.06 7.43
N ASP A 214 21.42 -38.16 7.85
CA ASP A 214 21.00 -39.54 7.53
C ASP A 214 19.83 -40.02 8.41
N ARG A 215 19.39 -39.20 9.37
CA ARG A 215 18.22 -39.51 10.20
C ARG A 215 16.93 -39.49 9.37
N ARG A 216 16.08 -40.49 9.57
CA ARG A 216 14.83 -40.66 8.81
C ARG A 216 13.69 -39.75 9.30
N ASP A 217 13.78 -39.26 10.52
CA ASP A 217 12.74 -38.50 11.23
C ASP A 217 12.94 -36.98 11.17
N TYR A 218 14.06 -36.52 10.61
CA TYR A 218 14.43 -35.11 10.64
C TYR A 218 15.03 -34.69 9.30
N SER A 219 14.42 -33.67 8.71
CA SER A 219 14.78 -33.15 7.39
C SER A 219 15.00 -31.64 7.44
N ASN A 220 15.27 -31.07 6.27
CA ASN A 220 15.33 -29.63 6.10
C ASN A 220 14.02 -28.90 6.46
N TRP A 221 12.88 -29.59 6.48
CA TRP A 221 11.62 -29.03 6.96
C TRP A 221 11.67 -28.71 8.44
N GLU A 222 11.99 -29.71 9.27
CA GLU A 222 12.15 -29.55 10.72
C GLU A 222 13.23 -28.51 11.02
N LEU A 223 14.39 -28.62 10.35
CA LEU A 223 15.49 -27.66 10.54
C LEU A 223 15.06 -26.22 10.27
N SER A 224 14.36 -25.98 9.18
CA SER A 224 13.94 -24.63 8.80
C SER A 224 12.97 -24.03 9.82
N ALA A 225 12.04 -24.84 10.35
CA ALA A 225 11.10 -24.41 11.38
C ALA A 225 11.80 -24.17 12.73
N ASP A 226 12.73 -25.04 13.11
CA ASP A 226 13.47 -24.92 14.37
C ASP A 226 14.38 -23.69 14.37
N ARG A 227 15.07 -23.41 13.25
CA ARG A 227 15.86 -22.19 13.08
C ARG A 227 15.03 -20.92 13.12
N ALA A 228 13.84 -20.94 12.51
CA ALA A 228 12.89 -19.83 12.58
C ALA A 228 12.43 -19.59 14.03
N ASN A 229 12.18 -20.67 14.78
CA ASN A 229 11.85 -20.59 16.21
C ASN A 229 13.02 -20.13 17.08
N ALA A 230 14.25 -20.52 16.76
CA ALA A 230 15.44 -20.01 17.44
C ALA A 230 15.54 -18.49 17.27
N ALA A 231 15.34 -17.98 16.05
CA ALA A 231 15.33 -16.55 15.78
C ALA A 231 14.19 -15.85 16.53
N ARG A 232 12.99 -16.44 16.56
CA ARG A 232 11.84 -15.96 17.34
C ARG A 232 12.18 -15.81 18.83
N ARG A 233 12.78 -16.84 19.44
CA ARG A 233 13.19 -16.83 20.86
C ARG A 233 14.21 -15.72 21.13
N ALA A 234 15.19 -15.54 20.25
CA ALA A 234 16.18 -14.48 20.36
C ALA A 234 15.57 -13.08 20.22
N LEU A 235 14.64 -12.85 19.27
CA LEU A 235 13.92 -11.59 19.15
C LEU A 235 13.09 -11.28 20.39
N GLN A 236 12.35 -12.27 20.91
CA GLN A 236 11.52 -12.12 22.10
C GLN A 236 12.36 -11.79 23.35
N LYS A 237 13.49 -12.48 23.53
CA LYS A 237 14.46 -12.21 24.60
C LYS A 237 14.96 -10.76 24.58
N ASN A 238 15.06 -10.16 23.39
CA ASN A 238 15.58 -8.81 23.18
C ASN A 238 14.49 -7.74 23.03
N GLY A 239 13.25 -8.01 23.47
CA GLY A 239 12.22 -7.00 23.65
C GLY A 239 11.10 -6.97 22.61
N VAL A 240 11.08 -7.87 21.63
CA VAL A 240 9.90 -8.08 20.77
C VAL A 240 8.80 -8.73 21.60
N SER A 241 7.60 -8.13 21.60
CA SER A 241 6.47 -8.67 22.35
C SER A 241 5.93 -9.95 21.73
N GLU A 242 5.32 -10.82 22.54
CA GLU A 242 4.67 -12.04 22.03
C GLU A 242 3.49 -11.71 21.11
N GLN A 243 2.79 -10.61 21.37
CA GLN A 243 1.67 -10.12 20.57
C GLN A 243 2.10 -9.67 19.16
N GLN A 244 3.35 -9.22 19.00
CA GLN A 244 3.90 -8.91 17.68
C GLN A 244 4.26 -10.16 16.88
N LEU A 245 4.38 -11.34 17.49
CA LEU A 245 4.74 -12.56 16.77
C LEU A 245 3.49 -13.16 16.09
N ALA A 246 3.32 -12.89 14.80
CA ALA A 246 2.13 -13.28 14.06
C ALA A 246 2.18 -14.74 13.55
N GLN A 247 3.33 -15.18 13.04
CA GLN A 247 3.54 -16.56 12.59
C GLN A 247 5.01 -16.95 12.48
N VAL A 248 5.27 -18.26 12.52
CA VAL A 248 6.57 -18.88 12.24
C VAL A 248 6.40 -19.92 11.15
N VAL A 249 7.27 -19.89 10.14
CA VAL A 249 7.16 -20.78 8.97
C VAL A 249 8.50 -21.43 8.67
N GLY A 250 8.50 -22.76 8.48
CA GLY A 250 9.63 -23.50 7.92
C GLY A 250 9.37 -23.83 6.46
N LEU A 251 10.28 -23.42 5.56
CA LEU A 251 10.13 -23.64 4.13
C LEU A 251 11.16 -24.58 3.50
N SER A 252 12.08 -25.12 4.29
CA SER A 252 13.12 -26.03 3.77
C SER A 252 13.83 -25.38 2.56
N SER A 253 14.11 -26.16 1.52
CA SER A 253 14.66 -25.74 0.24
C SER A 253 13.61 -25.41 -0.82
N SER A 254 12.34 -25.21 -0.45
CA SER A 254 11.24 -24.96 -1.42
C SER A 254 11.32 -23.58 -2.08
N MET A 255 11.94 -22.61 -1.40
CA MET A 255 12.15 -21.24 -1.89
C MET A 255 13.62 -20.83 -1.78
N LEU A 256 14.41 -21.26 -2.78
CA LEU A 256 15.83 -20.92 -2.91
C LEU A 256 16.00 -19.45 -3.33
N TYR A 257 16.99 -18.78 -2.74
CA TYR A 257 17.41 -17.43 -3.11
C TYR A 257 18.23 -17.47 -4.41
N ASP A 258 19.25 -18.33 -4.43
CA ASP A 258 20.00 -18.71 -5.62
C ASP A 258 19.41 -20.02 -6.18
N LYS A 259 18.66 -19.89 -7.27
CA LYS A 259 18.03 -21.02 -7.96
C LYS A 259 19.01 -21.78 -8.86
N ASP A 260 20.10 -21.14 -9.26
CA ASP A 260 21.08 -21.71 -10.18
C ASP A 260 22.05 -22.63 -9.43
N ASP A 261 22.38 -22.30 -8.17
CA ASP A 261 23.09 -23.18 -7.24
C ASP A 261 22.26 -23.48 -5.98
N PRO A 262 21.45 -24.56 -5.99
CA PRO A 262 20.63 -24.97 -4.85
C PRO A 262 21.40 -25.27 -3.56
N LYS A 263 22.70 -25.54 -3.64
CA LYS A 263 23.57 -25.81 -2.48
C LYS A 263 24.33 -24.57 -2.01
N ASN A 264 24.09 -23.42 -2.64
CA ASN A 264 24.74 -22.18 -2.24
C ASN A 264 24.31 -21.82 -0.80
N PRO A 265 25.27 -21.55 0.12
CA PRO A 265 24.97 -21.11 1.48
C PRO A 265 24.00 -19.94 1.60
N ILE A 266 23.93 -19.05 0.61
CA ILE A 266 22.97 -17.93 0.62
C ILE A 266 21.50 -18.39 0.70
N ASN A 267 21.21 -19.64 0.30
CA ASN A 267 19.89 -20.25 0.42
C ASN A 267 19.50 -20.51 1.88
N ARG A 268 20.47 -20.72 2.77
CA ARG A 268 20.26 -20.82 4.21
C ARG A 268 20.10 -19.41 4.78
N ARG A 269 18.85 -19.03 5.06
CA ARG A 269 18.51 -17.68 5.50
C ARG A 269 17.33 -17.67 6.46
N ILE A 270 17.29 -16.65 7.30
CA ILE A 270 16.11 -16.30 8.09
C ILE A 270 15.52 -15.03 7.50
N SER A 271 14.23 -15.07 7.17
CA SER A 271 13.48 -13.89 6.75
C SER A 271 12.56 -13.44 7.88
N ILE A 272 12.67 -12.19 8.27
CA ILE A 272 11.79 -11.51 9.21
C ILE A 272 11.00 -10.49 8.39
N LEU A 273 9.69 -10.67 8.31
CA LEU A 273 8.79 -9.72 7.66
C LEU A 273 8.08 -8.92 8.74
N VAL A 274 8.33 -7.60 8.77
CA VAL A 274 7.52 -6.64 9.51
C VAL A 274 6.30 -6.34 8.64
N MET A 275 5.16 -6.88 9.01
CA MET A 275 3.98 -7.01 8.15
C MET A 275 3.27 -5.67 7.96
N SER A 276 2.77 -5.44 6.75
CA SER A 276 1.78 -4.40 6.50
C SER A 276 0.43 -4.74 7.14
N GLU A 277 -0.38 -3.72 7.44
CA GLU A 277 -1.76 -3.89 7.93
C GLU A 277 -2.56 -4.82 7.00
N ARG A 278 -2.38 -4.66 5.67
CA ARG A 278 -3.01 -5.53 4.68
C ARG A 278 -2.56 -6.99 4.80
N SER A 279 -1.29 -7.23 5.07
CA SER A 279 -0.75 -8.59 5.22
C SER A 279 -1.22 -9.25 6.51
N GLU A 280 -1.28 -8.48 7.60
CA GLU A 280 -1.85 -8.95 8.85
C GLU A 280 -3.33 -9.30 8.71
N ALA A 281 -4.10 -8.45 8.03
CA ALA A 281 -5.52 -8.70 7.79
C ALA A 281 -5.74 -10.00 6.99
N LYS A 282 -4.93 -10.22 5.94
CA LYS A 282 -4.96 -11.48 5.18
C LYS A 282 -4.64 -12.68 6.06
N LEU A 283 -3.61 -12.60 6.91
CA LEU A 283 -3.23 -13.70 7.81
C LEU A 283 -4.34 -13.99 8.83
N LYS A 284 -4.92 -12.95 9.46
CA LYS A 284 -6.05 -13.06 10.38
C LYS A 284 -7.27 -13.69 9.70
N GLN A 285 -7.54 -13.35 8.44
CA GLN A 285 -8.61 -13.96 7.65
C GLN A 285 -8.35 -15.46 7.36
N GLN A 286 -7.10 -15.84 7.07
CA GLN A 286 -6.73 -17.24 6.87
C GLN A 286 -6.85 -18.05 8.18
N GLN A 287 -6.46 -17.46 9.31
CA GLN A 287 -6.52 -18.11 10.63
C GLN A 287 -7.94 -18.23 11.19
N SER A 288 -8.79 -17.22 10.95
CA SER A 288 -10.18 -17.24 11.44
C SER A 288 -11.03 -18.32 10.79
N GLY A 289 -10.60 -18.87 9.65
CA GLY A 289 -11.28 -19.93 8.94
C GLY A 289 -12.63 -19.47 8.41
N LYS A 290 -12.96 -19.84 7.17
CA LYS A 290 -14.38 -19.90 6.79
C LYS A 290 -14.96 -21.00 7.69
N ALA A 291 -15.95 -20.69 8.52
CA ALA A 291 -16.62 -21.71 9.34
C ALA A 291 -16.88 -22.93 8.45
N LEU A 292 -16.37 -24.10 8.83
CA LEU A 292 -16.74 -25.34 8.17
C LEU A 292 -18.27 -25.35 8.16
N PRO A 293 -18.94 -25.56 7.01
CA PRO A 293 -20.40 -25.61 6.99
C PRO A 293 -20.85 -26.72 7.95
N MET A 294 -21.25 -26.34 9.16
CA MET A 294 -21.84 -27.21 10.17
C MET A 294 -23.35 -27.28 9.93
N GLY A 295 -23.73 -27.56 8.68
CA GLY A 295 -25.11 -27.52 8.24
C GLY A 295 -25.17 -27.86 6.76
N ASP A 296 -25.85 -28.97 6.48
CA ASP A 296 -26.20 -29.55 5.19
C ASP A 296 -25.14 -30.44 4.54
N GLU A 297 -25.37 -31.74 4.78
CA GLU A 297 -25.05 -32.87 3.92
C GLU A 297 -23.68 -32.83 3.25
N PHE A 298 -22.72 -33.57 3.82
CA PHE A 298 -21.84 -34.35 2.95
C PHE A 298 -22.75 -35.04 1.93
N PRO A 299 -22.53 -34.89 0.61
CA PRO A 299 -23.37 -35.57 -0.36
C PRO A 299 -23.37 -37.04 0.02
N VAL A 300 -24.55 -37.53 0.42
CA VAL A 300 -24.74 -38.94 0.68
C VAL A 300 -24.45 -39.59 -0.66
N LEU A 301 -23.31 -40.28 -0.75
CA LEU A 301 -23.01 -41.12 -1.90
C LEU A 301 -24.26 -41.98 -2.11
N PRO A 302 -24.82 -42.02 -3.33
CA PRO A 302 -26.03 -42.78 -3.57
C PRO A 302 -25.79 -44.18 -3.04
N ASP A 303 -26.70 -44.65 -2.17
CA ASP A 303 -26.68 -45.98 -1.59
C ASP A 303 -26.47 -46.97 -2.74
N SER A 304 -25.23 -47.44 -2.90
CA SER A 304 -24.89 -48.43 -3.90
C SER A 304 -25.46 -49.72 -3.36
N GLY A 305 -26.74 -49.91 -3.66
CA GLY A 305 -27.41 -51.18 -3.55
C GLY A 305 -26.57 -52.22 -4.27
N ASN A 306 -25.74 -52.89 -3.50
CA ASN A 306 -25.13 -54.17 -3.78
C ASN A 306 -24.48 -54.28 -5.19
N ASP A 307 -23.37 -53.59 -5.41
CA ASP A 307 -22.36 -54.07 -6.35
C ASP A 307 -20.95 -53.66 -5.93
N THR A 308 -20.09 -54.67 -5.78
CA THR A 308 -18.66 -54.56 -5.50
C THR A 308 -17.93 -54.05 -6.75
N ALA A 309 -18.08 -52.77 -7.08
CA ALA A 309 -17.23 -52.09 -8.05
C ALA A 309 -16.40 -51.03 -7.31
N GLU A 310 -15.08 -51.20 -7.31
CA GLU A 310 -14.15 -50.13 -6.90
C GLU A 310 -14.44 -48.87 -7.72
N PRO A 311 -14.44 -47.67 -7.13
CA PRO A 311 -14.66 -46.44 -7.88
C PRO A 311 -13.54 -46.28 -8.91
N ASP A 312 -13.94 -46.10 -10.18
CA ASP A 312 -13.03 -45.97 -11.31
C ASP A 312 -12.31 -44.61 -11.24
N VAL A 313 -11.13 -44.62 -10.62
CA VAL A 313 -10.27 -43.45 -10.37
C VAL A 313 -9.89 -42.74 -11.68
N GLU A 314 -9.99 -43.43 -12.81
CA GLU A 314 -9.65 -42.92 -14.13
C GLU A 314 -10.69 -41.90 -14.65
N GLU A 315 -11.99 -42.12 -14.38
CA GLU A 315 -13.05 -41.17 -14.77
C GLU A 315 -13.00 -39.86 -13.98
N GLU A 316 -12.70 -39.92 -12.68
CA GLU A 316 -12.54 -38.71 -11.86
C GLU A 316 -11.32 -37.89 -12.30
N PHE A 317 -10.22 -38.56 -12.66
CA PHE A 317 -9.02 -37.90 -13.14
C PHE A 317 -9.25 -37.25 -14.51
N GLU A 318 -10.00 -37.91 -15.41
CA GLU A 318 -10.41 -37.33 -16.68
C GLU A 318 -11.33 -36.11 -16.53
N ALA A 319 -12.27 -36.16 -15.58
CA ALA A 319 -13.14 -35.02 -15.28
C ALA A 319 -12.33 -33.81 -14.79
N PHE A 320 -11.32 -34.04 -13.94
CA PHE A 320 -10.40 -33.01 -13.45
C PHE A 320 -9.54 -32.42 -14.58
N GLU A 321 -9.03 -33.27 -15.48
CA GLU A 321 -8.28 -32.89 -16.67
C GLU A 321 -9.11 -32.01 -17.63
N ARG A 322 -10.38 -32.38 -17.86
CA ARG A 322 -11.32 -31.60 -18.66
C ARG A 322 -11.56 -30.23 -18.03
N LEU A 323 -11.74 -30.15 -16.72
CA LEU A 323 -11.92 -28.88 -16.01
C LEU A 323 -10.67 -27.99 -16.15
N ARG A 324 -9.47 -28.54 -15.97
CA ARG A 324 -8.20 -27.83 -16.11
C ARG A 324 -8.01 -27.26 -17.52
N LYS A 325 -8.39 -28.01 -18.55
CA LYS A 325 -8.35 -27.57 -19.96
C LYS A 325 -9.34 -26.43 -20.24
N THR A 326 -10.52 -26.43 -19.62
CA THR A 326 -11.48 -25.31 -19.79
C THR A 326 -11.00 -24.02 -19.12
N MET A 327 -10.36 -24.09 -17.95
CA MET A 327 -9.82 -22.92 -17.26
C MET A 327 -8.64 -22.28 -18.01
N THR A 328 -7.77 -23.09 -18.60
CA THR A 328 -6.63 -22.58 -19.41
C THR A 328 -7.08 -21.95 -20.72
N ARG A 329 -8.19 -22.42 -21.31
CA ARG A 329 -8.79 -21.78 -22.50
C ARG A 329 -9.38 -20.41 -22.17
N LYS A 330 -10.11 -20.30 -21.05
CA LYS A 330 -10.68 -19.03 -20.59
C LYS A 330 -9.62 -17.96 -20.32
N GLN A 331 -8.49 -18.35 -19.71
CA GLN A 331 -7.35 -17.44 -19.48
C GLN A 331 -6.67 -16.97 -20.78
N ARG A 332 -6.66 -17.77 -21.84
CA ARG A 332 -6.13 -17.36 -23.15
C ARG A 332 -7.07 -16.41 -23.89
N ASP A 333 -8.38 -16.66 -23.81
CA ASP A 333 -9.39 -15.82 -24.45
C ASP A 333 -9.48 -14.43 -23.78
N ASP A 334 -9.28 -14.35 -22.46
CA ASP A 334 -9.21 -13.06 -21.74
C ASP A 334 -7.93 -12.27 -22.10
N ALA A 335 -6.80 -12.93 -22.33
CA ALA A 335 -5.55 -12.27 -22.76
C ALA A 335 -5.63 -11.72 -24.21
N ALA A 336 -6.42 -12.35 -25.08
CA ALA A 336 -6.63 -11.90 -26.45
C ALA A 336 -7.56 -10.67 -26.55
N ARG A 337 -8.42 -10.44 -25.54
CA ARG A 337 -9.30 -9.26 -25.49
C ARG A 337 -8.61 -7.97 -25.03
N THR A 338 -7.41 -8.07 -24.46
CA THR A 338 -6.65 -6.93 -23.92
C THR A 338 -5.59 -6.34 -24.87
N GLN A 339 -5.43 -6.84 -26.10
CA GLN A 339 -4.51 -6.24 -27.07
C GLN A 339 -5.18 -5.11 -27.86
N PRO A 340 -4.58 -3.89 -27.91
CA PRO A 340 -5.10 -2.81 -28.74
C PRO A 340 -4.96 -3.14 -30.24
N PRO A 341 -5.89 -2.68 -31.09
CA PRO A 341 -5.87 -3.00 -32.52
C PRO A 341 -4.64 -2.37 -33.22
N PRO A 342 -4.10 -3.02 -34.26
CA PRO A 342 -2.96 -2.50 -35.00
C PRO A 342 -3.30 -1.18 -35.73
N PRO A 343 -2.31 -0.29 -35.92
CA PRO A 343 -2.53 0.99 -36.59
C PRO A 343 -2.91 0.76 -38.06
N ARG A 344 -3.88 1.53 -38.54
CA ARG A 344 -4.29 1.53 -39.95
C ARG A 344 -3.28 2.33 -40.76
N ASP A 345 -2.67 1.69 -41.75
CA ASP A 345 -1.86 2.37 -42.74
C ASP A 345 -2.74 3.35 -43.55
N GLU A 346 -2.52 4.65 -43.34
CA GLU A 346 -3.00 5.68 -44.25
C GLU A 346 -2.08 5.73 -45.47
N LEU A 347 -2.60 5.32 -46.62
CA LEU A 347 -2.02 5.62 -47.92
C LEU A 347 -2.03 7.13 -48.13
N PHE A 348 -0.86 7.77 -48.19
CA PHE A 348 -0.46 8.77 -49.19
C PHE A 348 1.06 8.99 -49.19
#